data_AF-A0A672KA03-F1
#
_entry.id   AF-A0A672KA03-F1
#
_cell.length_a   1.000
_cell.length_b   1.000
_cell.length_c   1.000
_cell.angle_alpha   90.00
_cell.angle_beta   90.00
_cell.angle_gamma   90.00
#
_symmetry.space_group_name_H-M   'P 1'
#
loop_
_entity.id
_entity.type
_entity.pdbx_description
1 polymer ?
#
loop_
_entity_poly.entity_id
_entity_poly.type
_entity_poly.pdbx_seq_one_letter_code
_entity_poly.pdbx_strand_id
1 'polypeptide(L)'
;MRTRRVHFEKVTVYYFSRRQGFTSVPSQGGSTLGMSSRHSCVRQYTLGEFAMEQERIHRDMLRDHLKEEKLNSIRLRLTKNGSVESEEANALTLDDISDDDLDIDNTEVDEYFFLQPLTTKKRRALLRSSGVKKLDVEEKHELRAIRVSREDCGCDCRLFCDPETCTCSLAGIKCQEF
;
A
#
# COMPACT_ATOMS: atom_id res chain seq x y z
N MET A 1 -12.19 18.11 41.76
CA MET A 1 -12.10 18.57 40.34
C MET A 1 -13.00 17.68 39.49
N ARG A 2 -13.92 18.24 38.68
CA ARG A 2 -14.75 17.44 37.75
C ARG A 2 -13.90 17.06 36.54
N THR A 3 -13.63 15.77 36.36
CA THR A 3 -12.97 15.22 35.18
C THR A 3 -13.90 15.38 33.97
N ARG A 4 -13.56 16.31 33.08
CA ARG A 4 -14.21 16.41 31.77
C ARG A 4 -13.69 15.26 30.92
N ARG A 5 -14.59 14.48 30.33
CA ARG A 5 -14.25 13.39 29.40
C ARG A 5 -14.52 13.85 27.97
N VAL A 6 -13.59 13.55 27.07
CA VAL A 6 -13.80 13.72 25.63
C VAL A 6 -14.70 12.58 25.15
N HIS A 7 -15.76 12.91 24.43
CA HIS A 7 -16.61 11.93 23.73
C HIS A 7 -16.48 12.16 22.23
N PHE A 8 -16.19 11.10 21.50
CA PHE A 8 -16.24 11.10 20.04
C PHE A 8 -17.62 10.61 19.61
N GLU A 9 -18.29 11.39 18.78
CA GLU A 9 -19.66 11.08 18.35
C GLU A 9 -19.70 10.57 16.91
N LYS A 10 -18.93 11.21 16.02
CA LYS A 10 -19.04 11.00 14.57
C LYS A 10 -17.67 10.81 13.93
N VAL A 11 -17.65 9.98 12.90
CA VAL A 11 -16.53 9.76 11.98
C VAL A 11 -16.91 10.36 10.63
N THR A 12 -16.04 11.20 10.06
CA THR A 12 -16.24 11.76 8.71
C THR A 12 -15.19 11.18 7.78
N VAL A 13 -15.63 10.47 6.75
CA VAL A 13 -14.77 9.78 5.77
C VAL A 13 -14.83 10.54 4.45
N TYR A 14 -13.66 10.89 3.93
CA TYR A 14 -13.49 11.55 2.63
C TYR A 14 -12.91 10.57 1.63
N TYR A 15 -13.55 10.41 0.48
CA TYR A 15 -13.12 9.48 -0.57
C TYR A 15 -12.40 10.22 -1.68
N PHE A 16 -11.18 9.82 -1.99
CA PHE A 16 -10.36 10.41 -3.04
C PHE A 16 -9.97 9.35 -4.06
N SER A 17 -10.13 9.67 -5.35
CA SER A 17 -9.59 8.84 -6.43
C SER A 17 -8.07 8.82 -6.39
N ARG A 18 -7.46 7.68 -6.76
CA ARG A 18 -6.00 7.58 -6.81
C ARG A 18 -5.44 8.41 -7.97
N ARG A 19 -4.29 9.03 -7.72
CA ARG A 19 -3.50 9.78 -8.70
C ARG A 19 -2.04 9.37 -8.56
N GLN A 20 -1.24 9.57 -9.59
CA GLN A 20 0.21 9.42 -9.43
C GLN A 20 0.69 10.52 -8.47
N GLY A 21 1.27 10.09 -7.35
CA GLY A 21 1.84 11.00 -6.35
C GLY A 21 3.29 11.31 -6.67
N PHE A 22 3.82 12.39 -6.09
CA PHE A 22 5.23 12.80 -6.25
C PHE A 22 5.85 13.27 -4.92
N THR A 23 5.15 13.03 -3.81
CA THR A 23 5.48 13.56 -2.48
C THR A 23 5.99 12.50 -1.52
N SER A 24 6.16 11.26 -1.99
CA SER A 24 6.63 10.16 -1.15
C SER A 24 7.57 9.27 -1.95
N VAL A 25 8.51 8.64 -1.25
CA VAL A 25 9.52 7.76 -1.83
C VAL A 25 9.20 6.32 -1.40
N PRO A 26 8.54 5.49 -2.24
CA PRO A 26 8.30 4.10 -1.89
C PRO A 26 9.63 3.34 -1.82
N SER A 27 9.71 2.35 -0.93
CA SER A 27 10.92 1.52 -0.75
C SER A 27 11.34 0.80 -2.04
N GLN A 28 10.38 0.47 -2.92
CA GLN A 28 10.66 -0.16 -4.21
C GLN A 28 9.80 0.39 -5.35
N GLY A 29 10.40 0.49 -6.53
CA GLY A 29 9.72 0.83 -7.79
C GLY A 29 9.47 2.33 -7.99
N GLY A 30 8.43 2.62 -8.79
CA GLY A 30 7.87 3.94 -9.06
C GLY A 30 6.35 3.83 -9.27
N SER A 31 5.69 4.89 -9.75
CA SER A 31 4.22 5.00 -9.80
C SER A 31 3.60 5.08 -8.41
N THR A 32 4.02 6.09 -7.65
CA THR A 32 3.53 6.35 -6.29
C THR A 32 2.01 6.55 -6.28
N LEU A 33 1.34 6.00 -5.27
CA LEU A 33 -0.11 6.16 -5.09
C LEU A 33 -0.41 7.40 -4.26
N GLY A 34 -0.75 8.50 -4.93
CA GLY A 34 -1.30 9.71 -4.33
C GLY A 34 -2.82 9.73 -4.31
N MET A 35 -3.37 10.77 -3.71
CA MET A 35 -4.79 11.11 -3.72
C MET A 35 -5.04 12.31 -4.63
N SER A 36 -6.23 12.37 -5.22
CA SER A 36 -6.71 13.58 -5.91
C SER A 36 -6.71 14.79 -4.97
N SER A 37 -6.57 16.00 -5.51
CA SER A 37 -6.67 17.24 -4.74
C SER A 37 -8.07 17.53 -4.22
N ARG A 38 -9.09 16.85 -4.76
CA ARG A 38 -10.50 16.97 -4.37
C ARG A 38 -11.08 15.58 -4.12
N HIS A 39 -11.85 15.45 -3.05
CA HIS A 39 -12.63 14.25 -2.77
C HIS A 39 -13.81 14.16 -3.74
N SER A 40 -14.22 12.93 -4.06
CA SER A 40 -15.41 12.65 -4.86
C SER A 40 -16.65 12.44 -3.99
N CYS A 41 -16.48 12.02 -2.74
CA CYS A 41 -17.57 11.73 -1.82
C CYS A 41 -17.15 12.03 -0.37
N VAL A 42 -18.13 12.36 0.46
CA VAL A 42 -17.99 12.49 1.91
C VAL A 42 -19.10 11.67 2.56
N ARG A 43 -18.77 10.92 3.60
CA ARG A 43 -19.75 10.19 4.41
C ARG A 43 -19.53 10.46 5.88
N GLN A 44 -20.61 10.43 6.65
CA GLN A 44 -20.57 10.58 8.09
C GLN A 44 -21.21 9.37 8.74
N TYR A 45 -20.56 8.87 9.78
CA TYR A 45 -20.96 7.68 10.52
C TYR A 45 -20.93 8.02 12.01
N THR A 46 -21.74 7.34 12.80
CA THR A 46 -21.47 7.17 14.23
C THR A 46 -20.27 6.24 14.43
N LEU A 47 -19.72 6.17 15.65
CA LEU A 47 -18.64 5.22 15.96
C LEU A 47 -19.06 3.76 15.70
N GLY A 48 -20.29 3.38 16.07
CA GLY A 48 -20.80 2.02 15.88
C GLY A 48 -21.01 1.67 14.40
N GLU A 49 -21.59 2.59 13.63
CA GLU A 49 -21.74 2.40 12.17
C GLU A 49 -20.39 2.30 11.47
N PHE A 50 -19.41 3.09 11.89
CA PHE A 50 -18.07 3.03 11.30
C PHE A 50 -17.34 1.73 11.65
N ALA A 51 -17.52 1.20 12.85
CA ALA A 51 -16.98 -0.12 13.22
C ALA A 51 -17.52 -1.23 12.31
N MET A 52 -18.84 -1.26 12.09
CA MET A 52 -19.46 -2.22 11.15
C MET A 52 -18.99 -2.00 9.71
N GLU A 53 -18.80 -0.74 9.28
CA GLU A 53 -18.26 -0.42 7.96
C GLU A 53 -16.82 -0.93 7.78
N GLN A 54 -15.96 -0.76 8.80
CA GLN A 54 -14.59 -1.28 8.81
C GLN A 54 -14.58 -2.80 8.75
N GLU A 55 -15.41 -3.47 9.55
CA GLU A 55 -15.53 -4.93 9.55
C GLU A 55 -15.95 -5.46 8.17
N ARG A 56 -16.95 -4.82 7.53
CA ARG A 56 -17.37 -5.17 6.17
C ARG A 56 -16.23 -5.01 5.17
N ILE A 57 -15.54 -3.87 5.21
CA ILE A 57 -14.41 -3.56 4.32
C ILE A 57 -13.27 -4.58 4.50
N HIS A 58 -12.93 -4.94 5.75
CA HIS A 58 -11.91 -5.95 6.04
C HIS A 58 -12.31 -7.31 5.50
N ARG A 59 -13.57 -7.72 5.70
CA ARG A 59 -14.07 -9.00 5.16
C ARG A 59 -14.06 -9.05 3.64
N ASP A 60 -14.45 -7.96 2.98
CA ASP A 60 -14.41 -7.86 1.51
C ASP A 60 -12.96 -7.91 0.99
N MET A 61 -12.02 -7.23 1.65
CA MET A 61 -10.59 -7.31 1.31
C MET A 61 -10.03 -8.72 1.51
N LEU A 62 -10.42 -9.43 2.57
CA LEU A 62 -10.01 -10.81 2.81
C LEU A 62 -10.53 -11.74 1.73
N ARG A 63 -11.80 -11.60 1.36
CA ARG A 63 -12.41 -12.36 0.26
C ARG A 63 -11.61 -12.17 -1.02
N ASP A 64 -11.33 -10.92 -1.41
CA ASP A 64 -10.57 -10.62 -2.62
C ASP A 64 -9.16 -11.23 -2.58
N HIS A 65 -8.49 -11.17 -1.42
CA HIS A 65 -7.17 -11.77 -1.22
C HIS A 65 -7.19 -13.30 -1.39
N LEU A 66 -8.11 -13.98 -0.71
CA LEU A 66 -8.24 -15.44 -0.79
C LEU A 66 -8.59 -15.90 -2.21
N LYS A 67 -9.44 -15.13 -2.93
CA LYS A 67 -9.70 -15.39 -4.35
C LYS A 67 -8.45 -15.25 -5.20
N GLU A 68 -7.66 -14.21 -4.99
CA GLU A 68 -6.43 -13.99 -5.75
C GLU A 68 -5.41 -15.11 -5.49
N GLU A 69 -5.22 -15.52 -4.23
CA GLU A 69 -4.35 -16.64 -3.88
C GLU A 69 -4.83 -17.96 -4.50
N LYS A 70 -6.13 -18.25 -4.42
CA LYS A 70 -6.70 -19.46 -5.01
C LYS A 70 -6.55 -19.46 -6.53
N LEU A 71 -6.87 -18.36 -7.20
CA LEU A 71 -6.68 -18.20 -8.64
C LEU A 71 -5.21 -18.41 -9.03
N ASN A 72 -4.28 -17.81 -8.30
CA ASN A 72 -2.85 -17.98 -8.54
C ASN A 72 -2.41 -19.43 -8.36
N SER A 73 -2.93 -20.13 -7.34
CA SER A 73 -2.63 -21.55 -7.12
C SER A 73 -3.13 -22.43 -8.27
N ILE A 74 -4.31 -22.15 -8.81
CA ILE A 74 -4.89 -22.89 -9.95
C ILE A 74 -4.05 -22.63 -11.20
N ARG A 75 -3.73 -21.36 -11.48
CA ARG A 75 -2.86 -21.00 -12.61
C ARG A 75 -1.50 -21.67 -12.53
N LEU A 76 -0.89 -21.72 -11.35
CA LEU A 76 0.40 -22.38 -11.15
C LEU A 76 0.32 -23.87 -11.46
N ARG A 77 -0.76 -24.55 -11.05
CA ARG A 77 -0.98 -25.97 -11.37
C ARG A 77 -1.15 -26.19 -12.87
N LEU A 78 -2.00 -25.39 -13.53
CA LEU A 78 -2.26 -25.50 -14.98
C LEU A 78 -1.03 -25.23 -15.83
N THR A 79 -0.18 -24.30 -15.41
CA THR A 79 1.06 -23.93 -16.12
C THR A 79 2.26 -24.80 -15.73
N LYS A 80 2.06 -25.85 -14.90
CA LYS A 80 3.15 -26.68 -14.32
C LYS A 80 4.27 -25.80 -13.74
N ASN A 81 3.90 -24.97 -12.77
CA ASN A 81 4.78 -23.98 -12.13
C ASN A 81 5.37 -22.94 -13.11
N GLY A 82 4.62 -22.56 -14.14
CA GLY A 82 5.06 -21.61 -15.15
C GLY A 82 6.01 -22.18 -16.21
N SER A 83 6.18 -23.51 -16.26
CA SER A 83 7.02 -24.16 -17.29
C SER A 83 6.29 -24.37 -18.62
N VAL A 84 4.96 -24.29 -18.63
CA VAL A 84 4.12 -24.52 -19.81
C VAL A 84 3.06 -23.43 -19.92
N GLU A 85 2.86 -22.91 -21.13
CA GLU A 85 1.75 -22.01 -21.45
C GLU A 85 0.42 -22.77 -21.44
N SER A 86 -0.62 -22.17 -20.85
CA SER A 86 -1.97 -22.75 -20.77
C SER A 86 -3.01 -21.69 -21.08
N GLU A 87 -3.78 -21.89 -22.16
CA GLU A 87 -4.88 -20.99 -22.54
C GLU A 87 -5.96 -20.95 -21.45
N GLU A 88 -6.24 -22.09 -20.82
CA GLU A 88 -7.16 -22.19 -19.68
C GLU A 88 -6.68 -21.31 -18.51
N ALA A 89 -5.39 -21.35 -18.17
CA ALA A 89 -4.83 -20.50 -17.11
C ALA A 89 -4.94 -19.01 -17.43
N ASN A 90 -4.82 -18.64 -18.71
CA ASN A 90 -4.92 -17.26 -19.19
C ASN A 90 -6.36 -16.75 -19.22
N ALA A 91 -7.33 -17.62 -19.48
CA ALA A 91 -8.76 -17.28 -19.52
C ALA A 91 -9.38 -17.15 -18.12
N LEU A 92 -8.88 -17.86 -17.12
CA LEU A 92 -9.38 -17.81 -15.74
C LEU A 92 -9.29 -16.40 -15.14
N THR A 93 -10.35 -15.98 -14.46
CA THR A 93 -10.51 -14.69 -13.79
C THR A 93 -10.87 -14.87 -12.31
N LEU A 94 -10.97 -13.76 -11.57
CA LEU A 94 -11.42 -13.81 -10.17
C LEU A 94 -12.90 -14.21 -10.05
N ASP A 95 -13.70 -13.93 -11.08
CA ASP A 95 -15.13 -14.25 -11.11
C ASP A 95 -15.40 -15.75 -11.22
N ASP A 96 -14.41 -16.51 -11.70
CA ASP A 96 -14.47 -17.98 -11.79
C ASP A 96 -14.19 -18.68 -10.44
N ILE A 97 -13.80 -17.92 -9.40
CA ILE A 97 -13.57 -18.45 -8.05
C ILE A 97 -14.83 -18.28 -7.19
N SER A 98 -15.45 -19.40 -6.84
CA SER A 98 -16.61 -19.44 -5.94
C SER A 98 -16.26 -18.96 -4.53
N ASP A 99 -17.16 -18.18 -3.93
CA ASP A 99 -17.07 -17.73 -2.54
C ASP A 99 -17.22 -18.88 -1.54
N ASP A 100 -17.99 -19.92 -1.88
CA ASP A 100 -18.28 -21.07 -1.00
C ASP A 100 -17.05 -21.91 -0.67
N ASP A 101 -16.01 -21.81 -1.50
CA ASP A 101 -14.76 -22.53 -1.30
C ASP A 101 -13.71 -21.74 -0.48
N LEU A 102 -14.08 -20.56 0.04
CA LEU A 102 -13.17 -19.68 0.77
C LEU A 102 -13.45 -19.78 2.27
N ASP A 103 -12.41 -20.04 3.05
CA ASP A 103 -12.53 -20.13 4.51
C ASP A 103 -12.42 -18.75 5.19
N ILE A 104 -13.38 -17.87 4.88
CA ILE A 104 -13.40 -16.48 5.35
C ILE A 104 -13.61 -16.42 6.87
N ASP A 105 -14.49 -17.27 7.40
CA ASP A 105 -14.93 -17.20 8.80
C ASP A 105 -13.87 -17.70 9.80
N ASN A 106 -12.97 -18.62 9.39
CA ASN A 106 -11.90 -19.12 10.25
C ASN A 106 -10.56 -18.40 10.04
N THR A 107 -10.44 -17.52 9.04
CA THR A 107 -9.20 -16.78 8.82
C THR A 107 -9.19 -15.53 9.69
N GLU A 108 -8.50 -15.59 10.83
CA GLU A 108 -8.27 -14.41 11.68
C GLU A 108 -7.35 -13.42 10.96
N VAL A 109 -7.80 -12.18 10.84
CA VAL A 109 -7.06 -11.14 10.14
C VAL A 109 -6.82 -9.96 11.04
N ASP A 110 -5.57 -9.72 11.40
CA ASP A 110 -5.18 -8.49 12.08
C ASP A 110 -5.00 -7.34 11.08
N GLU A 111 -4.88 -6.10 11.60
CA GLU A 111 -4.70 -4.91 10.76
C GLU A 111 -3.43 -4.99 9.87
N TYR A 112 -2.43 -5.79 10.26
CA TYR A 112 -1.15 -5.91 9.56
C TYR A 112 -1.22 -6.84 8.35
N PHE A 113 -2.10 -7.84 8.37
CA PHE A 113 -2.30 -8.75 7.25
C PHE A 113 -2.67 -8.00 5.95
N PHE A 114 -3.44 -6.90 6.04
CA PHE A 114 -3.88 -6.13 4.87
C PHE A 114 -2.90 -5.04 4.42
N LEU A 115 -1.90 -4.68 5.24
CA LEU A 115 -0.94 -3.61 4.95
C LEU A 115 0.25 -4.10 4.11
N GLN A 116 0.09 -5.20 3.37
CA GLN A 116 1.15 -5.74 2.53
C GLN A 116 1.59 -4.73 1.44
N PRO A 117 2.91 -4.62 1.19
CA PRO A 117 3.42 -3.76 0.13
C PRO A 117 2.81 -4.10 -1.23
N LEU A 118 2.17 -3.11 -1.86
CA LEU A 118 1.65 -3.28 -3.21
C LEU A 118 2.80 -3.43 -4.22
N THR A 119 2.71 -4.40 -5.12
CA THR A 119 3.68 -4.52 -6.22
C THR A 119 3.54 -3.37 -7.22
N THR A 120 4.59 -3.08 -7.99
CA THR A 120 4.54 -2.08 -9.08
C THR A 120 3.39 -2.36 -10.06
N LYS A 121 3.10 -3.64 -10.35
CA LYS A 121 1.99 -4.03 -11.22
C LYS A 121 0.64 -3.64 -10.60
N LYS A 122 0.40 -3.95 -9.32
CA LYS A 122 -0.83 -3.59 -8.60
C LYS A 122 -1.00 -2.06 -8.50
N ARG A 123 0.07 -1.31 -8.19
CA ARG A 123 0.02 0.17 -8.17
C ARG A 123 -0.42 0.75 -9.52
N ARG A 124 0.18 0.30 -10.62
CA ARG A 124 -0.18 0.75 -11.97
C ARG A 124 -1.62 0.41 -12.33
N ALA A 125 -2.10 -0.77 -11.94
CA ALA A 125 -3.49 -1.17 -12.15
C ALA A 125 -4.47 -0.24 -11.42
N LEU A 126 -4.20 0.08 -10.14
CA LEU A 126 -5.01 1.02 -9.34
C LEU A 126 -5.05 2.43 -9.94
N LEU A 127 -3.92 2.92 -10.45
CA LEU A 127 -3.85 4.23 -11.09
C LEU A 127 -4.69 4.25 -12.39
N ARG A 128 -4.56 3.21 -13.21
CA ARG A 128 -5.31 3.08 -14.47
C ARG A 128 -6.81 2.96 -14.22
N SER A 129 -7.24 2.15 -13.25
CA SER A 129 -8.66 2.01 -12.90
C SER A 129 -9.24 3.32 -12.34
N SER A 130 -8.39 4.15 -11.72
CA SER A 130 -8.76 5.51 -11.27
C SER A 130 -8.72 6.57 -12.39
N GLY A 131 -8.54 6.17 -13.65
CA GLY A 131 -8.56 7.05 -14.81
C GLY A 131 -7.21 7.69 -15.18
N VAL A 132 -6.10 7.29 -14.53
CA VAL A 132 -4.76 7.76 -14.89
C VAL A 132 -4.28 7.05 -16.14
N LYS A 133 -4.49 7.68 -17.30
CA LYS A 133 -4.16 7.11 -18.62
C LYS A 133 -2.66 7.09 -18.91
N LYS A 134 -1.96 8.16 -18.53
CA LYS A 134 -0.52 8.32 -18.73
C LYS A 134 0.17 8.35 -17.37
N LEU A 135 1.05 7.37 -17.16
CA LEU A 135 1.91 7.32 -15.99
C LEU A 135 3.26 7.88 -16.36
N ASP A 136 3.77 8.78 -15.54
CA ASP A 136 5.12 9.28 -15.66
C ASP A 136 6.10 8.15 -15.35
N VAL A 137 6.97 7.85 -16.32
CA VAL A 137 7.98 6.79 -16.20
C VAL A 137 9.25 7.35 -15.55
N GLU A 138 9.52 8.65 -15.69
CA GLU A 138 10.70 9.31 -15.13
C GLU A 138 10.68 9.29 -13.60
N GLU A 139 9.49 9.35 -13.00
CA GLU A 139 9.31 9.21 -11.54
C GLU A 139 10.03 7.98 -10.99
N LYS A 140 10.02 6.85 -11.71
CA LYS A 140 10.71 5.63 -11.28
C LYS A 140 12.23 5.86 -11.16
N HIS A 141 12.80 6.60 -12.10
CA HIS A 141 14.23 6.90 -12.16
C HIS A 141 14.63 7.90 -11.07
N GLU A 142 13.85 8.97 -10.91
CA GLU A 142 14.01 9.95 -9.83
C GLU A 142 13.95 9.29 -8.45
N LEU A 143 12.93 8.45 -8.21
CA LEU A 143 12.78 7.72 -6.96
C LEU A 143 13.93 6.75 -6.70
N ARG A 144 14.50 6.14 -7.74
CA ARG A 144 15.70 5.30 -7.61
C ARG A 144 16.90 6.15 -7.20
N ALA A 145 17.09 7.31 -7.84
CA ALA A 145 18.18 8.22 -7.49
C ALA A 145 18.05 8.70 -6.03
N ILE A 146 16.85 9.04 -5.56
CA ILE A 146 16.62 9.44 -4.16
C ILE A 146 16.93 8.29 -3.20
N ARG A 147 16.55 7.04 -3.51
CA ARG A 147 16.87 5.88 -2.66
C ARG A 147 18.37 5.65 -2.56
N VAL A 148 19.09 5.62 -3.69
CA VAL A 148 20.55 5.47 -3.70
C VAL A 148 21.21 6.60 -2.93
N SER A 149 20.78 7.84 -3.15
CA SER A 149 21.28 8.99 -2.38
C SER A 149 21.02 8.89 -0.88
N ARG A 150 19.99 8.17 -0.44
CA ARG A 150 19.68 7.93 0.99
C ARG A 150 20.45 6.75 1.57
N GLU A 151 20.97 5.86 0.74
CA GLU A 151 21.89 4.80 1.16
C GLU A 151 23.30 5.38 1.39
N ASP A 152 23.68 6.38 0.60
CA ASP A 152 24.96 7.08 0.70
C ASP A 152 24.90 8.34 1.59
N CYS A 153 23.76 8.65 2.22
CA CYS A 153 23.66 9.81 3.10
C CYS A 153 24.12 9.47 4.52
N GLY A 154 24.94 10.33 5.11
CA GLY A 154 25.43 10.15 6.47
C GLY A 154 26.85 10.64 6.64
N CYS A 155 27.46 10.19 7.73
CA CYS A 155 28.83 10.51 8.11
C CYS A 155 29.61 9.18 8.28
N ASP A 156 30.85 9.09 7.82
CA ASP A 156 31.70 7.89 8.00
C ASP A 156 32.29 7.78 9.42
N CYS A 157 31.70 8.48 10.38
CA CYS A 157 32.13 8.50 11.78
C CYS A 157 31.90 7.11 12.41
N ARG A 158 32.94 6.50 12.99
CA ARG A 158 32.87 5.10 13.48
C ARG A 158 32.45 4.92 14.94
N LEU A 159 32.51 5.98 15.76
CA LEU A 159 32.31 5.88 17.22
C LEU A 159 31.36 6.96 17.74
N PHE A 160 31.63 8.21 17.40
CA PHE A 160 30.78 9.35 17.70
C PHE A 160 30.91 10.40 16.60
N CYS A 161 29.89 11.24 16.45
CA CYS A 161 29.91 12.38 15.55
C CYS A 161 30.45 13.59 16.29
N ASP A 162 31.68 14.01 16.00
CA ASP A 162 32.24 15.25 16.53
C ASP A 162 31.59 16.46 15.84
N PRO A 163 31.06 17.44 16.60
CA PRO A 163 30.41 18.61 16.03
C PRO A 163 31.25 19.42 15.04
N GLU A 164 32.58 19.41 15.16
CA GLU A 164 33.50 20.21 14.35
C GLU A 164 34.05 19.47 13.12
N THR A 165 33.97 18.14 13.07
CA THR A 165 34.55 17.36 11.96
C THR A 165 33.54 16.48 11.21
N CYS A 166 32.41 16.14 11.85
CA CYS A 166 31.37 15.35 11.21
C CYS A 166 30.72 16.13 10.06
N THR A 167 30.69 15.53 8.87
CA THR A 167 30.04 16.11 7.67
C THR A 167 28.57 16.45 7.91
N CYS A 168 27.82 15.63 8.65
CA CYS A 168 26.43 15.92 8.99
C CYS A 168 26.31 17.13 9.93
N SER A 169 27.16 17.22 10.96
CA SER A 169 27.15 18.34 11.89
C SER A 169 27.52 19.66 11.21
N LEU A 170 28.58 19.63 10.38
CA LEU A 170 29.00 20.79 9.58
C LEU A 170 27.91 21.25 8.60
N ALA A 171 27.11 20.32 8.09
CA ALA A 171 25.95 20.60 7.27
C ALA A 171 24.69 21.02 8.08
N GLY A 172 24.77 21.08 9.40
CA GLY A 172 23.67 21.50 10.28
C GLY A 172 22.52 20.49 10.36
N ILE A 173 22.78 19.22 10.08
CA ILE A 173 21.78 18.14 10.13
C ILE A 173 22.15 17.07 11.17
N LYS A 174 21.14 16.44 11.78
CA LYS A 174 21.36 15.33 12.70
C LYS A 174 21.89 14.11 11.93
N CYS A 175 23.02 13.51 12.35
CA CYS A 175 23.52 12.29 11.69
C CYS A 175 22.49 11.15 11.90
N GLN A 176 22.36 10.25 10.91
CA GLN A 176 21.56 9.04 11.06
C GLN A 176 22.20 8.18 12.15
N GLU A 177 21.46 7.92 13.23
CA GLU A 177 21.90 6.97 14.25
C GLU A 177 21.94 5.56 13.63
N PHE A 178 23.04 4.84 13.80
CA PHE A 178 23.16 3.42 13.47
C PHE A 178 22.33 2.57 14.44
#